data_AF-A0A147IYJ3-F1
#
_entry.id   AF-A0A147IYJ3-F1
#
_cell.length_a   1.000
_cell.length_b   1.000
_cell.length_c   1.000
_cell.angle_alpha   90.00
_cell.angle_beta   90.00
_cell.angle_gamma   90.00
#
_symmetry.space_group_name_H-M   'P 1'
#
loop_
_entity.id
_entity.type
_entity.pdbx_description
1 polymer ?
#
loop_
_entity_poly.entity_id
_entity_poly.type
_entity_poly.pdbx_seq_one_letter_code
_entity_poly.pdbx_strand_id
1 'polypeptide(L)'
;MTHDDERKRDFARLRAAIDGTSQQLEAKIAAEDAQLRELQRQAHAMDKRRGGPGSADARKYALGSVLVMLGLGEVDDTALLGLLSHSDRIPRLIDRLPRHDGDTSFAGQVRALLADPAIGPWCRQWGRVLQWRQRAPLYRAEVERFITSGRTGPDERWRKRDITAAQLFLIRTLEELLGVTFPDSTETPATRGDAFDWIHAHGGNPTYWQEPPLPTDL
;
A
#
# COMPACT_ATOMS: atom_id res chain seq x y z
N MET A 1 -9.67 66.67 -41.65
CA MET A 1 -9.88 65.45 -40.84
C MET A 1 -10.93 65.80 -39.80
N THR A 2 -12.12 65.22 -39.87
CA THR A 2 -13.25 65.58 -38.98
C THR A 2 -13.10 64.89 -37.63
N HIS A 3 -13.56 65.53 -36.57
CA HIS A 3 -13.53 65.03 -35.17
C HIS A 3 -14.22 63.65 -34.98
N ASP A 4 -14.96 63.19 -35.97
CA ASP A 4 -15.58 61.86 -36.04
C ASP A 4 -14.60 60.76 -36.49
N ASP A 5 -13.63 61.09 -37.35
CA ASP A 5 -12.59 60.16 -37.82
C ASP A 5 -11.55 59.87 -36.73
N GLU A 6 -11.25 60.84 -35.86
CA GLU A 6 -10.38 60.64 -34.69
C GLU A 6 -11.03 59.73 -33.66
N ARG A 7 -12.30 59.97 -33.33
CA ARG A 7 -13.06 59.10 -32.41
C ARG A 7 -13.14 57.66 -32.90
N LYS A 8 -13.35 57.44 -34.20
CA LYS A 8 -13.35 56.10 -34.81
C LYS A 8 -12.00 55.40 -34.69
N ARG A 9 -10.88 56.12 -34.87
CA ARG A 9 -9.53 55.57 -34.69
C ARG A 9 -9.21 55.24 -33.25
N ASP A 10 -9.59 56.10 -32.31
CA ASP A 10 -9.37 55.86 -30.90
C ASP A 10 -10.20 54.67 -30.40
N PHE A 11 -11.45 54.55 -30.85
CA PHE A 11 -12.29 53.38 -30.54
C PHE A 11 -11.71 52.08 -31.13
N ALA A 12 -11.17 52.12 -32.35
CA ALA A 12 -10.52 50.96 -32.97
C ALA A 12 -9.24 50.56 -32.23
N ARG A 13 -8.44 51.52 -31.76
CA ARG A 13 -7.27 51.27 -30.91
C ARG A 13 -7.65 50.65 -29.57
N LEU A 14 -8.68 51.19 -28.91
CA LEU A 14 -9.16 50.69 -27.62
C LEU A 14 -9.67 49.26 -27.75
N ARG A 15 -10.40 48.96 -28.81
CA ARG A 15 -10.88 47.61 -29.11
C ARG A 15 -9.72 46.64 -29.37
N ALA A 16 -8.75 47.02 -30.20
CA ALA A 16 -7.57 46.20 -30.45
C ALA A 16 -6.74 45.94 -29.17
N ALA A 17 -6.65 46.93 -28.27
CA ALA A 17 -5.97 46.78 -26.98
C ALA A 17 -6.73 45.84 -26.03
N ILE A 18 -8.06 45.91 -25.99
CA ILE A 18 -8.91 45.00 -25.20
C ILE A 18 -8.81 43.57 -25.75
N ASP A 19 -8.89 43.41 -27.07
CA ASP A 19 -8.79 42.10 -27.72
C ASP A 19 -7.41 41.47 -27.48
N GLY A 20 -6.33 42.26 -27.62
CA GLY A 20 -4.97 41.82 -27.32
C GLY A 20 -4.77 41.44 -25.86
N THR A 21 -5.36 42.18 -24.93
CA THR A 21 -5.30 41.88 -23.49
C THR A 21 -6.09 40.62 -23.15
N SER A 22 -7.25 40.42 -23.77
CA SER A 22 -8.09 39.23 -23.60
C SER A 22 -7.37 37.98 -24.09
N GLN A 23 -6.74 38.04 -25.27
CA GLN A 23 -5.92 36.94 -25.80
C GLN A 23 -4.72 36.61 -24.89
N GLN A 24 -4.06 37.62 -24.32
CA GLN A 24 -2.97 37.40 -23.38
C GLN A 24 -3.43 36.74 -22.06
N LEU A 25 -4.60 37.13 -21.55
CA LEU A 25 -5.21 36.52 -20.37
C LEU A 25 -5.60 35.07 -20.63
N GLU A 26 -6.25 34.78 -21.75
CA GLU A 26 -6.62 33.41 -22.15
C GLU A 26 -5.39 32.51 -22.28
N ALA A 27 -4.31 33.01 -22.89
CA ALA A 27 -3.05 32.27 -23.01
C ALA A 27 -2.41 31.98 -21.65
N LYS A 28 -2.46 32.94 -20.71
CA LYS A 28 -1.97 32.75 -19.34
C LYS A 28 -2.80 31.73 -18.57
N ILE A 29 -4.13 31.84 -18.62
CA ILE A 29 -5.04 30.89 -17.98
C ILE A 29 -4.79 29.47 -18.51
N ALA A 30 -4.66 29.30 -19.83
CA ALA A 30 -4.38 28.00 -20.43
C ALA A 30 -3.03 27.42 -19.98
N ALA A 31 -2.00 28.26 -19.85
CA ALA A 31 -0.68 27.85 -19.37
C ALA A 31 -0.72 27.45 -17.88
N GLU A 32 -1.40 28.22 -17.03
CA GLU A 32 -1.59 27.93 -15.61
C GLU A 32 -2.41 26.64 -15.42
N ASP A 33 -3.47 26.43 -16.19
CA ASP A 33 -4.27 25.20 -16.18
C ASP A 33 -3.45 23.97 -16.60
N ALA A 34 -2.52 24.12 -17.54
CA ALA A 34 -1.61 23.06 -17.93
C ALA A 34 -0.62 22.73 -16.80
N GLN A 35 -0.07 23.75 -16.15
CA GLN A 35 0.79 23.58 -14.98
C GLN A 35 0.05 22.95 -13.79
N LEU A 36 -1.19 23.36 -13.53
CA LEU A 36 -2.01 22.80 -12.46
C LEU A 36 -2.30 21.32 -12.71
N ARG A 37 -2.69 20.95 -13.94
CA ARG A 37 -2.89 19.55 -14.32
C ARG A 37 -1.61 18.73 -14.20
N GLU A 38 -0.47 19.32 -14.55
CA GLU A 38 0.84 18.69 -14.39
C GLU A 38 1.18 18.45 -12.92
N LEU A 39 0.98 19.43 -12.05
CA LEU A 39 1.20 19.31 -10.61
C LEU A 39 0.27 18.29 -9.98
N GLN A 40 -1.02 18.27 -10.37
CA GLN A 40 -1.98 17.26 -9.93
C GLN A 40 -1.55 15.86 -10.37
N ARG A 41 -1.08 15.70 -11.61
CA ARG A 41 -0.53 14.44 -12.13
C ARG A 41 0.70 14.00 -11.34
N GLN A 42 1.61 14.92 -11.04
CA GLN A 42 2.82 14.64 -10.26
C GLN A 42 2.46 14.24 -8.83
N ALA A 43 1.59 14.99 -8.15
CA ALA A 43 1.12 14.68 -6.81
C ALA A 43 0.45 13.30 -6.75
N HIS A 44 -0.40 12.99 -7.72
CA HIS A 44 -1.04 11.68 -7.84
C HIS A 44 -0.03 10.55 -8.16
N ALA A 45 1.08 10.87 -8.83
CA ALA A 45 2.15 9.93 -9.12
C ALA A 45 3.15 9.76 -7.97
N MET A 46 3.32 10.75 -7.08
CA MET A 46 4.30 10.72 -5.99
C MET A 46 4.08 9.54 -5.03
N ASP A 47 2.84 9.24 -4.68
CA ASP A 47 2.51 8.06 -3.85
C ASP A 47 2.61 6.74 -4.61
N LYS A 48 2.63 6.78 -5.95
CA LYS A 48 2.69 5.59 -6.83
C LYS A 48 4.09 5.26 -7.34
N ARG A 49 5.06 6.19 -7.23
CA ARG A 49 6.45 5.97 -7.63
C ARG A 49 7.13 5.02 -6.66
N ARG A 50 7.57 3.86 -7.16
CA ARG A 50 8.49 2.97 -6.45
C ARG A 50 9.87 3.63 -6.43
N GLY A 51 10.33 4.03 -5.25
CA GLY A 51 11.65 4.64 -5.05
C GLY A 51 11.74 6.13 -5.41
N GLY A 52 12.67 6.81 -4.76
CA GLY A 52 12.92 8.26 -4.88
C GLY A 52 12.59 9.03 -3.60
N PRO A 53 13.23 10.20 -3.38
CA PRO A 53 12.96 11.06 -2.23
C PRO A 53 11.46 11.40 -2.11
N GLY A 54 10.88 11.18 -0.94
CA GLY A 54 9.46 11.46 -0.67
C GLY A 54 8.48 10.35 -1.09
N SER A 55 8.92 9.27 -1.74
CA SER A 55 8.05 8.11 -2.00
C SER A 55 7.62 7.41 -0.70
N ALA A 56 6.47 6.73 -0.73
CA ALA A 56 5.98 5.97 0.42
C ALA A 56 6.99 4.89 0.86
N ASP A 57 7.70 4.27 -0.08
CA ASP A 57 8.71 3.26 0.22
C ASP A 57 9.97 3.88 0.82
N ALA A 58 10.44 5.03 0.31
CA ALA A 58 11.56 5.75 0.92
C ALA A 58 11.26 6.17 2.37
N ARG A 59 10.01 6.59 2.66
CA ARG A 59 9.58 6.90 4.03
C ARG A 59 9.63 5.67 4.94
N LYS A 60 9.18 4.50 4.47
CA LYS A 60 9.24 3.24 5.23
C LYS A 60 10.69 2.83 5.52
N TYR A 61 11.57 2.90 4.51
CA TYR A 61 12.99 2.59 4.71
C TYR A 61 13.68 3.56 5.67
N ALA A 62 13.39 4.86 5.57
CA ALA A 62 13.94 5.85 6.49
C ALA A 62 13.48 5.60 7.94
N LEU A 63 12.18 5.35 8.15
CA LEU A 63 11.67 5.01 9.47
C LEU A 63 12.27 3.70 10.01
N GLY A 64 12.35 2.67 9.18
CA GLY A 64 12.98 1.39 9.54
C GLY A 64 14.44 1.57 9.96
N SER A 65 15.21 2.41 9.24
CA SER A 65 16.58 2.75 9.60
C SER A 65 16.68 3.38 11.00
N VAL A 66 15.76 4.28 11.35
CA VAL A 66 15.71 4.88 12.70
C VAL A 66 15.41 3.82 13.77
N LEU A 67 14.47 2.91 13.53
CA LEU A 67 14.17 1.82 14.48
C LEU A 67 15.38 0.90 14.68
N VAL A 68 16.11 0.58 13.61
CA VAL A 68 17.37 -0.19 13.70
C VAL A 68 18.42 0.55 14.51
N MET A 69 18.61 1.86 14.28
CA MET A 69 19.55 2.68 15.07
C MET A 69 19.17 2.76 16.55
N LEU A 70 17.89 2.69 16.89
CA LEU A 70 17.41 2.61 18.27
C LEU A 70 17.58 1.22 18.90
N GLY A 71 18.06 0.22 18.16
CA GLY A 71 18.26 -1.14 18.63
C GLY A 71 17.05 -2.06 18.52
N LEU A 72 16.05 -1.71 17.70
CA LEU A 72 14.84 -2.51 17.47
C LEU A 72 14.95 -3.44 16.25
N GLY A 73 16.11 -3.54 15.61
CA GLY A 73 16.29 -4.32 14.38
C GLY A 73 16.02 -5.81 14.52
N GLU A 74 16.24 -6.37 15.72
CA GLU A 74 16.04 -7.80 16.03
C GLU A 74 14.70 -8.06 16.77
N VAL A 75 13.84 -7.05 16.88
CA VAL A 75 12.54 -7.20 17.56
C VAL A 75 11.52 -7.79 16.58
N ASP A 76 10.69 -8.72 17.05
CA ASP A 76 9.55 -9.24 16.30
C ASP A 76 8.66 -8.08 15.82
N ASP A 77 8.65 -7.85 14.51
CA ASP A 77 7.98 -6.73 13.85
C ASP A 77 6.46 -6.74 14.07
N THR A 78 5.89 -7.93 14.15
CA THR A 78 4.47 -8.17 14.36
C THR A 78 4.10 -7.86 15.80
N ALA A 79 4.92 -8.31 16.75
CA ALA A 79 4.76 -7.95 18.16
C ALA A 79 4.90 -6.44 18.38
N LEU A 80 5.91 -5.81 17.76
CA LEU A 80 6.16 -4.39 17.86
C LEU A 80 4.99 -3.55 17.32
N LEU A 81 4.42 -3.94 16.17
CA LEU A 81 3.22 -3.30 15.64
C LEU A 81 2.05 -3.35 16.64
N GLY A 82 1.82 -4.51 17.26
CA GLY A 82 0.77 -4.67 18.26
C GLY A 82 1.00 -3.79 19.50
N LEU A 83 2.24 -3.75 20.01
CA LEU A 83 2.61 -2.90 21.13
C LEU A 83 2.38 -1.41 20.82
N LEU A 84 2.88 -0.94 19.68
CA LEU A 84 2.80 0.47 19.28
C LEU A 84 1.38 0.92 18.93
N SER A 85 0.49 -0.01 18.53
CA SER A 85 -0.93 0.29 18.32
C SER A 85 -1.70 0.59 19.61
N HIS A 86 -1.13 0.23 20.77
CA HIS A 86 -1.67 0.50 22.11
C HIS A 86 -0.67 1.34 22.91
N SER A 87 -0.18 2.41 22.29
CA SER A 87 0.85 3.28 22.87
C SER A 87 0.44 3.92 24.20
N ASP A 88 -0.86 4.08 24.43
CA ASP A 88 -1.46 4.53 25.69
C ASP A 88 -1.21 3.56 26.86
N ARG A 89 -1.04 2.27 26.56
CA ARG A 89 -0.82 1.23 27.58
C ARG A 89 0.65 1.05 27.93
N ILE A 90 1.57 1.47 27.05
CA ILE A 90 3.02 1.23 27.20
C ILE A 90 3.55 1.66 28.58
N PRO A 91 3.25 2.86 29.12
CA PRO A 91 3.76 3.25 30.44
C PRO A 91 3.35 2.28 31.55
N ARG A 92 2.07 1.86 31.56
CA ARG A 92 1.55 0.92 32.56
C ARG A 92 2.14 -0.47 32.41
N LEU A 93 2.43 -0.89 31.18
CA LEU A 93 3.07 -2.18 30.92
C LEU A 93 4.54 -2.17 31.38
N ILE A 94 5.25 -1.06 31.17
CA ILE A 94 6.62 -0.88 31.66
C ILE A 94 6.64 -0.92 33.20
N ASP A 95 5.69 -0.27 33.87
CA ASP A 95 5.59 -0.27 35.34
C ASP A 95 5.35 -1.67 35.93
N ARG A 96 4.76 -2.59 35.16
CA ARG A 96 4.55 -4.00 35.56
C ARG A 96 5.79 -4.87 35.42
N LEU A 97 6.79 -4.43 34.65
CA LEU A 97 8.01 -5.19 34.50
C LEU A 97 8.81 -5.17 35.82
N PRO A 98 9.44 -6.30 36.21
CA PRO A 98 10.42 -6.27 37.28
C PRO A 98 11.45 -5.19 36.96
N ARG A 99 11.78 -4.35 37.96
CA ARG A 99 12.91 -3.42 37.83
C ARG A 99 14.18 -4.24 37.66
N HIS A 100 14.56 -4.47 36.42
CA HIS A 100 15.85 -5.05 36.11
C HIS A 100 16.90 -3.96 36.25
N ASP A 101 18.00 -4.25 36.93
CA ASP A 101 19.22 -3.43 36.96
C ASP A 101 19.96 -3.42 35.59
N GLY A 102 19.26 -3.74 34.50
CA GLY A 102 19.77 -3.89 33.14
C GLY A 102 19.47 -2.68 32.23
N ASP A 103 19.66 -2.88 30.92
CA ASP A 103 19.53 -1.88 29.85
C ASP A 103 18.24 -1.04 29.96
N THR A 104 18.39 0.20 30.44
CA THR A 104 17.29 1.16 30.60
C THR A 104 16.90 1.85 29.30
N SER A 105 17.53 1.49 28.16
CA SER A 105 17.16 2.05 26.86
C SER A 105 15.73 1.69 26.49
N PHE A 106 15.13 2.50 25.62
CA PHE A 106 13.81 2.22 25.08
C PHE A 106 13.74 0.84 24.40
N ALA A 107 14.75 0.45 23.64
CA ALA A 107 14.78 -0.87 23.02
C ALA A 107 14.94 -2.00 24.03
N GLY A 108 15.70 -1.79 25.12
CA GLY A 108 15.77 -2.71 26.25
C GLY A 108 14.40 -2.96 26.87
N GLN A 109 13.65 -1.88 27.14
CA GLN A 109 12.30 -1.95 27.69
C GLN A 109 11.32 -2.64 26.74
N VAL A 110 11.35 -2.31 25.44
CA VAL A 110 10.52 -2.97 24.43
C VAL A 110 10.82 -4.46 24.34
N ARG A 111 12.11 -4.86 24.33
CA ARG A 111 12.48 -6.28 24.35
C ARG A 111 11.98 -6.98 25.60
N ALA A 112 12.08 -6.35 26.77
CA ALA A 112 11.58 -6.92 28.01
C ALA A 112 10.05 -7.11 27.99
N LEU A 113 9.30 -6.11 27.49
CA LEU A 113 7.85 -6.23 27.29
C LEU A 113 7.48 -7.38 26.36
N LEU A 114 8.21 -7.54 25.25
CA LEU A 114 7.88 -8.57 24.25
C LEU A 114 8.38 -9.97 24.64
N ALA A 115 9.35 -10.05 25.55
CA ALA A 115 9.80 -11.30 26.17
C ALA A 115 8.86 -11.79 27.27
N ASP A 116 8.03 -10.91 27.84
CA ASP A 116 7.04 -11.29 28.84
C ASP A 116 6.01 -12.29 28.24
N PRO A 117 5.73 -13.41 28.93
CA PRO A 117 4.92 -14.49 28.39
C PRO A 117 3.43 -14.15 28.25
N ALA A 118 2.94 -13.08 28.87
CA ALA A 118 1.58 -12.58 28.67
C ALA A 118 1.55 -11.46 27.62
N ILE A 119 2.44 -10.46 27.75
CA ILE A 119 2.46 -9.27 26.89
C ILE A 119 2.92 -9.60 25.47
N GLY A 120 3.97 -10.40 25.31
CA GLY A 120 4.52 -10.76 24.00
C GLY A 120 3.49 -11.43 23.07
N PRO A 121 2.82 -12.53 23.49
CA PRO A 121 1.74 -13.13 22.70
C PRO A 121 0.56 -12.19 22.42
N TRP A 122 0.15 -11.39 23.40
CA TRP A 122 -0.92 -10.41 23.23
C TRP A 122 -0.59 -9.37 22.15
N CYS A 123 0.62 -8.82 22.20
CA CYS A 123 1.15 -7.91 21.19
C CYS A 123 1.20 -8.56 19.81
N ARG A 124 1.73 -9.79 19.69
CA ARG A 124 1.77 -10.51 18.41
C ARG A 124 0.38 -10.73 17.82
N GLN A 125 -0.61 -11.06 18.65
CA GLN A 125 -1.97 -11.28 18.18
C GLN A 125 -2.59 -9.99 17.65
N TRP A 126 -2.44 -8.86 18.36
CA TRP A 126 -2.85 -7.55 17.85
C TRP A 126 -2.13 -7.19 16.55
N GLY A 127 -0.82 -7.44 16.47
CA GLY A 127 -0.05 -7.23 15.26
C GLY A 127 -0.60 -7.97 14.05
N ARG A 128 -0.96 -9.25 14.22
CA ARG A 128 -1.59 -10.08 13.16
C ARG A 128 -2.93 -9.52 12.72
N VAL A 129 -3.78 -9.11 13.67
CA VAL A 129 -5.09 -8.48 13.39
C VAL A 129 -4.90 -7.22 12.56
N LEU A 130 -3.98 -6.34 12.96
CA LEU A 130 -3.71 -5.07 12.26
C LEU A 130 -3.14 -5.28 10.86
N GLN A 131 -2.17 -6.19 10.71
CA GLN A 131 -1.64 -6.56 9.41
C GLN A 131 -2.73 -7.11 8.49
N TRP A 132 -3.60 -7.97 9.02
CA TRP A 132 -4.72 -8.51 8.25
C TRP A 132 -5.70 -7.42 7.82
N ARG A 133 -6.14 -6.56 8.75
CA ARG A 133 -7.06 -5.45 8.45
C ARG A 133 -6.50 -4.49 7.41
N GLN A 134 -5.20 -4.27 7.40
CA GLN A 134 -4.54 -3.44 6.41
C GLN A 134 -4.40 -4.15 5.05
N ARG A 135 -3.99 -5.43 5.04
CA ARG A 135 -3.59 -6.15 3.82
C ARG A 135 -4.76 -6.83 3.10
N ALA A 136 -5.76 -7.33 3.83
CA ALA A 136 -6.88 -8.06 3.24
C ALA A 136 -7.71 -7.20 2.26
N PRO A 137 -8.07 -5.95 2.56
CA PRO A 137 -8.76 -5.08 1.60
C PRO A 137 -7.92 -4.79 0.36
N LEU A 138 -6.61 -4.56 0.52
CA LEU A 138 -5.70 -4.33 -0.59
C LEU A 138 -5.57 -5.55 -1.49
N TYR A 139 -5.49 -6.75 -0.90
CA TYR A 139 -5.50 -8.01 -1.62
C TYR A 139 -6.79 -8.18 -2.43
N ARG A 140 -7.95 -8.00 -1.79
CA ARG A 140 -9.26 -8.13 -2.47
C ARG A 140 -9.40 -7.14 -3.62
N ALA A 141 -9.02 -5.88 -3.40
CA ALA A 141 -9.04 -4.85 -4.44
C ALA A 141 -8.07 -5.16 -5.59
N GLU A 142 -6.89 -5.71 -5.32
CA GLU A 142 -5.94 -6.12 -6.35
C GLU A 142 -6.49 -7.28 -7.19
N VAL A 143 -7.08 -8.29 -6.54
CA VAL A 143 -7.71 -9.44 -7.23
C VAL A 143 -8.88 -8.96 -8.09
N GLU A 144 -9.77 -8.13 -7.54
CA GLU A 144 -10.90 -7.56 -8.27
C GLU A 144 -10.43 -6.73 -9.46
N ARG A 145 -9.44 -5.85 -9.28
CA ARG A 145 -8.85 -5.06 -10.36
C ARG A 145 -8.25 -5.95 -11.44
N PHE A 146 -7.57 -7.02 -11.07
CA PHE A 146 -6.98 -7.95 -12.04
C PHE A 146 -8.06 -8.63 -12.88
N ILE A 147 -9.12 -9.14 -12.23
CA ILE A 147 -10.25 -9.80 -12.88
C ILE A 147 -11.00 -8.83 -13.81
N THR A 148 -11.31 -7.64 -13.32
CA THR A 148 -12.08 -6.63 -14.07
C THR A 148 -11.27 -5.96 -15.19
N SER A 149 -9.93 -6.04 -15.15
CA SER A 149 -9.08 -5.44 -16.19
C SER A 149 -9.20 -6.11 -17.57
N GLY A 150 -9.91 -7.24 -17.69
CA GLY A 150 -10.02 -8.03 -18.91
C GLY A 150 -8.78 -8.89 -19.20
N ARG A 151 -7.72 -8.77 -18.38
CA ARG A 151 -6.46 -9.52 -18.52
C ARG A 151 -6.55 -10.98 -18.05
N THR A 152 -7.75 -11.47 -17.75
CA THR A 152 -8.01 -12.86 -17.36
C THR A 152 -8.53 -13.72 -18.52
N GLY A 153 -8.78 -13.12 -19.69
CA GLY A 153 -9.32 -13.81 -20.86
C GLY A 153 -8.44 -14.98 -21.35
N PRO A 154 -9.04 -15.99 -21.99
CA PRO A 154 -8.36 -17.25 -22.34
C PRO A 154 -7.15 -17.07 -23.29
N ASP A 155 -7.17 -16.02 -24.10
CA ASP A 155 -6.12 -15.74 -25.10
C ASP A 155 -4.90 -15.02 -24.54
N GLU A 156 -4.93 -14.64 -23.26
CA GLU A 156 -3.86 -13.91 -22.62
C GLU A 156 -2.55 -14.70 -22.56
N ARG A 157 -1.47 -14.11 -23.09
CA ARG A 157 -0.17 -14.79 -23.22
C ARG A 157 0.40 -15.30 -21.90
N TRP A 158 0.09 -14.63 -20.79
CA TRP A 158 0.59 -15.04 -19.47
C TRP A 158 -0.06 -16.32 -18.98
N ARG A 159 -1.30 -16.63 -19.41
CA ARG A 159 -2.03 -17.83 -18.99
C ARG A 159 -1.32 -19.09 -19.46
N LYS A 160 -0.75 -19.07 -20.66
CA LYS A 160 -0.06 -20.21 -21.30
C LYS A 160 1.35 -20.47 -20.77
N ARG A 161 1.82 -19.70 -19.78
CA ARG A 161 3.16 -19.85 -19.20
C ARG A 161 3.14 -20.90 -18.09
N ASP A 162 4.33 -21.34 -17.69
CA ASP A 162 4.47 -22.23 -16.54
C ASP A 162 3.98 -21.59 -15.25
N ILE A 163 3.48 -22.44 -14.36
CA ILE A 163 3.07 -22.09 -13.01
C ILE A 163 4.27 -21.49 -12.26
N THR A 164 4.02 -20.39 -11.56
CA THR A 164 5.06 -19.75 -10.75
C THR A 164 5.27 -20.47 -9.42
N ALA A 165 6.46 -20.35 -8.83
CA ALA A 165 6.73 -20.89 -7.49
C ALA A 165 5.73 -20.39 -6.43
N ALA A 166 5.28 -19.13 -6.53
CA ALA A 166 4.28 -18.57 -5.64
C ALA A 166 2.89 -19.22 -5.81
N GLN A 167 2.49 -19.52 -7.04
CA GLN A 167 1.25 -20.26 -7.30
C GLN A 167 1.35 -21.71 -6.84
N LEU A 168 2.49 -22.39 -7.06
CA LEU A 168 2.70 -23.74 -6.55
C LEU A 168 2.61 -23.81 -5.03
N PHE A 169 3.21 -22.82 -4.34
CA PHE A 169 3.08 -22.70 -2.89
C PHE A 169 1.62 -22.55 -2.45
N LEU A 170 0.87 -21.65 -3.11
CA LEU A 170 -0.54 -21.45 -2.83
C LEU A 170 -1.39 -22.70 -3.12
N ILE A 171 -1.14 -23.37 -4.25
CA ILE A 171 -1.79 -24.64 -4.60
C ILE A 171 -1.59 -25.65 -3.49
N ARG A 172 -0.34 -25.95 -3.10
CA ARG A 172 -0.06 -26.93 -2.04
C ARG A 172 -0.72 -26.57 -0.72
N THR A 173 -0.73 -25.29 -0.37
CA THR A 173 -1.40 -24.80 0.84
C THR A 173 -2.91 -25.07 0.78
N LEU A 174 -3.54 -24.83 -0.37
CA LEU A 174 -4.95 -25.08 -0.58
C LEU A 174 -5.28 -26.58 -0.62
N GLU A 175 -4.43 -27.41 -1.23
CA GLU A 175 -4.58 -28.87 -1.21
C GLU A 175 -4.57 -29.41 0.22
N GLU A 176 -3.64 -28.93 1.05
CA GLU A 176 -3.54 -29.33 2.46
C GLU A 176 -4.77 -28.89 3.28
N LEU A 177 -5.22 -27.64 3.09
CA LEU A 177 -6.33 -27.08 3.87
C LEU A 177 -7.70 -27.63 3.45
N LEU A 178 -7.90 -27.89 2.15
CA LEU A 178 -9.19 -28.25 1.58
C LEU A 178 -9.34 -29.76 1.31
N GLY A 179 -8.23 -30.51 1.28
CA GLY A 179 -8.22 -31.93 0.93
C GLY A 179 -8.57 -32.21 -0.53
N VAL A 180 -8.39 -31.23 -1.42
CA VAL A 180 -8.69 -31.32 -2.85
C VAL A 180 -7.41 -31.15 -3.64
N THR A 181 -7.12 -32.05 -4.58
CA THR A 181 -5.90 -32.02 -5.40
C THR A 181 -6.03 -31.10 -6.60
N PHE A 182 -4.96 -30.38 -6.92
CA PHE A 182 -4.86 -29.60 -8.15
C PHE A 182 -4.66 -30.54 -9.35
N PRO A 183 -5.46 -30.39 -10.42
CA PRO A 183 -5.37 -31.26 -11.58
C PRO A 183 -4.16 -30.87 -12.46
N ASP A 184 -2.97 -31.34 -12.07
CA ASP A 184 -1.75 -31.27 -12.87
C ASP A 184 -1.28 -32.69 -13.21
N SER A 185 -0.90 -32.93 -14.47
CA SER A 185 -0.48 -34.24 -14.95
C SER A 185 0.66 -34.14 -15.94
N THR A 186 1.47 -35.20 -16.05
CA THR A 186 2.56 -35.26 -17.02
C THR A 186 2.07 -35.24 -18.47
N GLU A 187 0.84 -35.67 -18.72
CA GLU A 187 0.24 -35.72 -20.07
C GLU A 187 -0.37 -34.37 -20.48
N THR A 188 -0.96 -33.66 -19.52
CA THR A 188 -1.49 -32.30 -19.70
C THR A 188 -0.99 -31.44 -18.54
N PRO A 189 0.23 -30.86 -18.68
CA PRO A 189 0.79 -30.01 -17.64
C PRO A 189 -0.04 -28.74 -17.50
N ALA A 190 -0.42 -28.44 -16.26
CA ALA A 190 -1.25 -27.29 -15.97
C ALA A 190 -0.47 -25.99 -16.18
N THR A 191 -1.19 -24.98 -16.67
CA THR A 191 -0.62 -23.67 -16.99
C THR A 191 -0.83 -22.67 -15.85
N ARG A 192 -0.18 -21.52 -15.96
CA ARG A 192 -0.35 -20.39 -15.05
C ARG A 192 -1.81 -19.92 -15.00
N GLY A 193 -2.53 -20.00 -16.11
CA GLY A 193 -3.96 -19.69 -16.20
C GLY A 193 -4.80 -20.70 -15.41
N ASP A 194 -4.53 -21.99 -15.59
CA ASP A 194 -5.24 -23.06 -14.88
C ASP A 194 -5.01 -22.97 -13.36
N ALA A 195 -3.77 -22.69 -12.96
CA ALA A 195 -3.42 -22.42 -11.57
C ALA A 195 -4.18 -21.19 -11.02
N PHE A 196 -4.26 -20.10 -11.78
CA PHE A 196 -5.01 -18.91 -11.37
C PHE A 196 -6.49 -19.21 -11.18
N ASP A 197 -7.14 -19.86 -12.16
CA ASP A 197 -8.56 -20.17 -12.11
C ASP A 197 -8.88 -21.12 -10.93
N TRP A 198 -8.04 -22.15 -10.74
CA TRP A 198 -8.21 -23.10 -9.64
C TRP A 198 -8.02 -22.43 -8.27
N ILE A 199 -6.95 -21.66 -8.09
CA ILE A 199 -6.71 -20.92 -6.83
C ILE A 199 -7.89 -19.98 -6.55
N HIS A 200 -8.37 -19.25 -7.56
CA HIS A 200 -9.49 -18.33 -7.42
C HIS A 200 -10.79 -19.07 -7.05
N ALA A 201 -11.09 -20.19 -7.71
CA ALA A 201 -12.27 -21.02 -7.41
C ALA A 201 -12.27 -21.57 -5.98
N HIS A 202 -11.09 -21.78 -5.40
CA HIS A 202 -10.91 -22.27 -4.02
C HIS A 202 -10.69 -21.15 -2.99
N GLY A 203 -11.09 -19.91 -3.31
CA GLY A 203 -11.10 -18.80 -2.34
C GLY A 203 -9.80 -18.00 -2.26
N GLY A 204 -8.82 -18.26 -3.14
CA GLY A 204 -7.60 -17.46 -3.22
C GLY A 204 -6.59 -17.77 -2.11
N ASN A 205 -5.93 -16.73 -1.59
CA ASN A 205 -4.91 -16.89 -0.55
C ASN A 205 -5.56 -17.11 0.83
N PRO A 206 -5.33 -18.27 1.50
CA PRO A 206 -5.93 -18.59 2.79
C PRO A 206 -5.67 -17.58 3.92
N THR A 207 -4.53 -16.86 3.83
CA THR A 207 -4.16 -15.80 4.78
C THR A 207 -5.28 -14.76 4.95
N TYR A 208 -6.12 -14.56 3.93
CA TYR A 208 -7.14 -13.51 3.90
C TYR A 208 -8.59 -14.02 3.97
N TRP A 209 -8.80 -15.31 4.23
CA TRP A 209 -10.14 -15.90 4.36
C TRP A 209 -10.90 -15.36 5.58
N GLN A 210 -10.22 -15.33 6.73
CA GLN A 210 -10.82 -14.89 7.97
C GLN A 210 -9.87 -13.97 8.72
N GLU A 211 -10.44 -12.96 9.37
CA GLU A 211 -9.69 -12.11 10.29
C GLU A 211 -9.21 -12.96 11.49
N PRO A 212 -7.94 -12.83 11.92
CA PRO A 212 -7.47 -13.45 13.15
C PRO A 212 -8.33 -13.02 14.35
N PRO A 213 -8.52 -13.89 15.36
CA PRO A 213 -9.29 -13.53 16.54
C PRO A 213 -8.63 -12.38 17.30
N LEU A 214 -9.44 -11.53 17.94
CA LEU A 214 -8.91 -10.53 18.86
C LEU A 214 -8.26 -11.22 20.07
N PRO A 215 -7.16 -10.68 20.60
CA PRO A 215 -6.60 -11.21 21.85
C PRO A 215 -7.56 -10.93 23.01
N THR A 216 -7.47 -11.76 24.04
CA THR A 216 -8.12 -11.51 25.32
C THR A 216 -7.51 -10.27 25.99
N ASP A 217 -8.27 -9.61 26.86
CA ASP A 217 -7.77 -8.47 27.63
C ASP A 217 -6.61 -8.85 28.56
N LEU A 218 -5.75 -7.87 28.84
CA LEU A 218 -4.46 -7.97 29.55
C LEU A 218 -4.40 -7.06 30.79
#